data_AF-A0A3S3S890-F1
#
_entry.id   AF-A0A3S3S890-F1
#
_cell.length_a   1.000
_cell.length_b   1.000
_cell.length_c   1.000
_cell.angle_alpha   90.00
_cell.angle_beta   90.00
_cell.angle_gamma   90.00
#
_symmetry.space_group_name_H-M   'P 1'
#
loop_
_entity.id
_entity.type
_entity.pdbx_description
1 polymer ?
#
loop_
_entity_poly.entity_id
_entity_poly.type
_entity_poly.pdbx_seq_one_letter_code
_entity_poly.pdbx_strand_id
1 'polypeptide(L)' 'MLHPSTTADDNGSMLARLKAAHAFVAGLVVEDAIYAPIFTRLEAEIAAEEARGDPIAKARAIVAAQRAIA' A
#
# COMPACT_ATOMS: atom_id res chain seq x y z
N MET A 1 -17.79 25.84 -12.93
CA MET A 1 -18.09 24.55 -12.27
C MET A 1 -16.93 24.24 -11.34
N LEU A 2 -17.08 24.61 -10.07
CA LEU A 2 -16.10 24.29 -9.02
C LEU A 2 -16.49 22.91 -8.50
N HIS A 3 -15.72 21.87 -8.83
CA HIS A 3 -15.88 20.58 -8.18
C HIS A 3 -15.31 20.70 -6.75
N PRO A 4 -16.11 20.40 -5.71
CA PRO A 4 -15.61 20.42 -4.34
C PRO A 4 -14.54 19.35 -4.20
N SER A 5 -13.32 19.76 -3.85
CA SER A 5 -12.24 18.85 -3.45
C SER A 5 -12.64 18.16 -2.15
N THR A 6 -13.23 16.98 -2.30
CA THR A 6 -13.44 15.98 -1.26
C THR A 6 -12.11 15.74 -0.54
N THR A 7 -11.98 16.25 0.68
CA THR A 7 -10.76 16.11 1.50
C THR A 7 -11.05 15.32 2.79
N ALA A 8 -12.17 14.59 2.88
CA ALA A 8 -12.61 13.95 4.13
C ALA A 8 -12.81 12.42 4.07
N ASP A 9 -12.71 11.80 2.88
CA ASP A 9 -13.10 10.40 2.65
C ASP A 9 -12.08 9.61 1.79
N ASP A 10 -10.96 10.26 1.43
CA ASP A 10 -10.00 9.76 0.43
C ASP A 10 -9.05 8.65 0.92
N ASN A 11 -8.80 8.48 2.22
CA ASN A 11 -7.84 7.47 2.68
C ASN A 11 -8.36 6.03 2.49
N GLY A 12 -9.66 5.80 2.70
CA GLY A 12 -10.29 4.51 2.41
C GLY A 12 -10.31 4.22 0.90
N SER A 13 -10.47 5.25 0.08
CA SER A 13 -10.43 5.16 -1.39
C SER A 13 -9.00 4.89 -1.89
N MET A 14 -7.99 5.54 -1.28
CA MET A 14 -6.59 5.40 -1.63
C MET A 14 -6.04 4.02 -1.27
N LEU A 15 -6.27 3.53 -0.06
CA LEU A 15 -5.82 2.20 0.35
C LEU A 15 -6.45 1.11 -0.52
N ALA A 16 -7.74 1.23 -0.84
CA ALA A 16 -8.41 0.31 -1.75
C ALA A 16 -7.79 0.35 -3.15
N ARG A 17 -7.46 1.54 -3.66
CA ARG A 17 -6.79 1.72 -4.96
C ARG A 17 -5.40 1.09 -4.98
N LEU A 18 -4.61 1.28 -3.93
CA LEU A 18 -3.28 0.66 -3.79
C LEU A 18 -3.38 -0.86 -3.76
N LYS A 19 -4.32 -1.43 -3.00
CA LYS A 19 -4.56 -2.89 -2.96
C LYS A 19 -5.00 -3.45 -4.32
N ALA A 20 -5.84 -2.73 -5.06
CA ALA A 20 -6.24 -3.12 -6.41
C ALA A 20 -5.06 -3.13 -7.39
N ALA A 21 -4.23 -2.07 -7.37
CA ALA A 21 -3.02 -2.00 -8.18
C ALA A 21 -2.03 -3.13 -7.81
N HIS A 22 -1.86 -3.40 -6.52
CA HIS A 22 -1.00 -4.47 -6.02
C HIS A 22 -1.46 -5.85 -6.52
N ALA A 23 -2.76 -6.14 -6.46
CA ALA A 23 -3.31 -7.40 -6.99
C ALA A 23 -3.11 -7.55 -8.50
N PHE A 24 -3.26 -6.46 -9.26
CA PHE A 24 -3.00 -6.46 -10.70
C PHE A 24 -1.51 -6.74 -11.01
N VAL A 25 -0.61 -6.00 -10.35
CA VAL A 25 0.84 -6.16 -10.54
C VAL A 25 1.33 -7.55 -10.09
N ALA A 26 0.70 -8.16 -9.07
CA ALA A 26 1.01 -9.53 -8.68
C ALA A 26 0.87 -10.51 -9.85
N GLY A 27 -0.17 -10.36 -10.68
CA GLY A 27 -0.35 -11.15 -11.89
C GLY A 27 0.80 -10.95 -12.87
N LEU A 28 1.22 -9.69 -13.07
CA LEU A 28 2.34 -9.36 -13.94
C LEU A 28 3.68 -9.94 -13.45
N VAL A 29 3.93 -9.97 -12.14
CA VAL A 29 5.15 -10.57 -11.56
C VAL A 29 5.21 -12.08 -11.81
N VAL A 30 4.06 -12.76 -11.76
CA VAL A 30 3.98 -14.20 -12.07
C VAL A 30 4.30 -14.45 -13.54
N GLU A 31 3.90 -13.54 -14.43
CA GLU A 31 4.18 -13.63 -15.87
C GLU A 31 5.64 -13.24 -16.22
N ASP A 32 6.16 -12.19 -15.60
CA ASP A 32 7.52 -11.68 -15.81
C ASP A 32 8.07 -11.02 -14.53
N ALA A 33 9.21 -11.53 -14.06
CA ALA A 33 9.89 -11.02 -12.87
C ALA A 33 10.36 -9.55 -13.01
N ILE A 34 10.36 -8.96 -14.22
CA ILE A 34 10.69 -7.55 -14.44
C ILE A 34 9.80 -6.60 -13.64
N TYR A 35 8.58 -7.03 -13.27
CA TYR A 35 7.63 -6.23 -12.49
C TYR A 35 7.86 -6.31 -10.98
N ALA A 36 8.77 -7.15 -10.49
CA ALA A 36 9.04 -7.28 -9.05
C ALA A 36 9.35 -5.94 -8.35
N PRO A 37 10.13 -4.99 -8.94
CA PRO A 37 10.42 -3.71 -8.27
C PRO A 37 9.18 -2.85 -8.00
N ILE A 38 8.20 -2.84 -8.91
CA ILE A 38 6.98 -2.06 -8.73
C ILE A 38 6.02 -2.74 -7.74
N PHE A 39 6.01 -4.07 -7.70
CA PHE A 39 5.28 -4.85 -6.70
C PHE A 39 5.75 -4.51 -5.28
N THR A 40 7.06 -4.60 -5.03
CA THR A 40 7.65 -4.27 -3.72
C THR A 40 7.37 -2.83 -3.30
N ARG A 41 7.36 -1.89 -4.26
CA ARG A 41 6.99 -0.51 -3.97
C ARG A 41 5.54 -0.39 -3.49
N LEU A 42 4.61 -1.08 -4.13
CA LEU A 42 3.20 -1.08 -3.74
C LEU A 42 2.98 -1.69 -2.35
N GLU A 43 3.73 -2.73 -1.98
CA GLU A 43 3.69 -3.28 -0.61
C GLU A 43 4.07 -2.23 0.44
N ALA A 44 5.13 -1.47 0.18
CA ALA A 44 5.57 -0.40 1.09
C ALA A 44 4.53 0.73 1.19
N GLU A 45 3.93 1.14 0.06
CA GLU A 45 2.90 2.19 0.03
C GLU A 45 1.61 1.74 0.75
N ILE A 46 1.19 0.48 0.59
CA ILE A 46 0.06 -0.10 1.32
C ILE A 46 0.33 -0.09 2.82
N ALA A 47 1.50 -0.58 3.24
CA ALA A 47 1.86 -0.64 4.66
C ALA A 47 1.90 0.76 5.30
N ALA A 48 2.39 1.77 4.57
CA ALA A 48 2.41 3.15 5.03
C ALA A 48 0.99 3.73 5.19
N GLU A 49 0.09 3.47 4.24
CA GLU A 49 -1.28 3.98 4.29
C GLU A 49 -2.13 3.26 5.36
N GLU A 50 -1.94 1.95 5.53
CA GLU A 50 -2.55 1.19 6.64
C GLU A 50 -2.10 1.74 8.00
N ALA A 51 -0.81 1.99 8.18
CA ALA A 51 -0.25 2.55 9.41
C ALA A 51 -0.71 4.00 9.69
N ARG A 52 -1.20 4.72 8.67
CA ARG A 52 -1.71 6.10 8.82
C ARG A 52 -3.09 6.14 9.47
N GLY A 53 -3.93 5.15 9.17
CA GLY A 53 -5.30 5.03 9.69
C GLY A 53 -5.45 4.11 10.89
N ASP A 54 -4.49 3.21 11.14
CA ASP A 54 -4.58 2.18 12.17
C ASP A 54 -3.31 2.09 13.05
N PRO A 55 -3.40 2.44 14.34
CA PRO A 55 -2.31 2.27 15.30
C PRO A 55 -1.78 0.83 15.41
N ILE A 56 -2.65 -0.18 15.20
CA ILE A 56 -2.26 -1.59 15.23
C ILE A 56 -1.45 -1.94 13.97
N ALA A 57 -1.88 -1.48 12.80
CA ALA A 57 -1.11 -1.64 11.56
C ALA A 57 0.28 -0.98 11.68
N LYS A 58 0.34 0.22 12.28
CA LYS A 58 1.60 0.91 12.55
C LYS A 58 2.52 0.11 13.48
N ALA A 59 1.98 -0.42 14.58
CA ALA A 59 2.75 -1.28 15.49
C ALA A 59 3.26 -2.54 14.78
N ARG A 60 2.43 -3.16 13.93
CA ARG A 60 2.80 -4.35 13.16
C ARG A 60 3.92 -4.08 12.16
N ALA A 61 3.87 -2.94 11.46
CA ALA A 61 4.91 -2.50 10.54
C ALA A 61 6.27 -2.31 11.25
N ILE A 62 6.26 -1.69 12.45
CA ILE A 62 7.47 -1.50 13.25
C ILE A 62 8.08 -2.85 13.66
N VAL A 63 7.26 -3.79 14.14
CA VAL A 63 7.73 -5.13 14.55
C VAL A 63 8.28 -5.92 13.34
N ALA A 64 7.63 -5.85 12.18
CA ALA A 64 8.10 -6.51 10.97
C ALA A 64 9.46 -5.98 10.51
N ALA A 65 9.65 -4.65 10.51
CA ALA A 65 10.92 -4.02 10.16
C ALA A 65 12.06 -4.44 11.11
N GLN A 66 11.79 -4.54 12.42
CA GLN A 66 12.78 -5.00 13.40
C GLN A 66 13.24 -6.43 13.14
N ARG A 67 12.34 -7.31 12.69
CA ARG A 67 12.66 -8.71 12.38
C ARG A 67 13.46 -8.90 11.11
N ALA A 68 13.33 -8.02 10.13
CA ALA A 68 14.10 -8.09 8.89
C ALA A 68 15.57 -7.68 9.05
N ILE A 69 15.91 -7.01 10.16
CA ILE A 69 17.26 -6.53 10.50
C ILE A 69 17.99 -7.53 11.41
N ALA A 70 17.26 -8.42 12.09
CA ALA A 70 17.78 -9.45 12.99
C ALA A 70 18.09 -10.75 12.25
#